data_AF-A0A3A5LNL0-F1
#
_entry.id   AF-A0A3A5LNL0-F1
#
_cell.length_a   1.000
_cell.length_b   1.000
_cell.length_c   1.000
_cell.angle_alpha   90.00
_cell.angle_beta   90.00
_cell.angle_gamma   90.00
#
_symmetry.space_group_name_H-M   'P 1'
#
loop_
_entity.id
_entity.type
_entity.pdbx_description
1 polymer ?
#
loop_
_entity_poly.entity_id
_entity_poly.type
_entity_poly.pdbx_seq_one_letter_code
_entity_poly.pdbx_strand_id
1 'polypeptide(L)'
;MRQTKRNETQGIAIGPATSSIISEILLDSIDKALSEAGFDFIRYVDDYTCYCETEEKAQEFIRTLSKELARYKLTLNIRKTLITKLPIPINDDWTTELHTKNTHADSMNSYQVIHFLDFAVRLSKAHPESSVLKYAVAVISKKKFSEIASRDMMHYVLTLAFHQPALLPALYSLIVRHQSSFLGNDLIINKLILIVEENAKNHRSDGMCWAIFYLCLLKAEIPQETLDKVIKTNDVFSILALYYGGNHNERIVEYCNSLDKQDLYELDRHWILLYQLFFDGTLANPYKDGAFELLKKQEINFLLPLKNVLPNNELELLDD
;
A
#
# COMPACT_ATOMS: atom_id res chain seq x y z
N MET A 1 -2.10 30.83 9.59
CA MET A 1 -1.91 29.77 10.62
C MET A 1 -0.45 29.48 11.00
N ARG A 2 0.56 29.64 10.14
CA ARG A 2 1.97 29.42 10.52
C ARG A 2 2.56 30.54 11.40
N GLN A 3 2.19 31.79 11.10
CA GLN A 3 2.55 32.97 11.91
C GLN A 3 1.94 32.96 13.32
N THR A 4 0.77 32.32 13.50
CA THR A 4 0.13 32.15 14.81
C THR A 4 0.77 31.02 15.63
N LYS A 5 1.77 30.31 15.08
CA LYS A 5 2.52 29.21 15.71
C LYS A 5 4.04 29.45 15.67
N ARG A 6 4.48 30.71 15.79
CA ARG A 6 5.91 31.10 15.83
C ARG A 6 6.76 30.55 14.67
N ASN A 7 6.17 30.34 13.49
CA ASN A 7 6.83 29.72 12.33
C ASN A 7 7.32 28.27 12.53
N GLU A 8 6.90 27.57 13.58
CA GLU A 8 7.24 26.16 13.80
C GLU A 8 6.38 25.24 12.93
N THR A 9 7.00 24.18 12.41
CA THR A 9 6.29 23.01 11.85
C THR A 9 5.92 22.09 13.02
N GLN A 10 4.66 21.64 13.09
CA GLN A 10 4.17 20.79 14.16
C GLN A 10 4.01 19.36 13.65
N GLY A 11 4.60 18.40 14.34
CA GLY A 11 4.56 16.98 13.99
C GLY A 11 5.94 16.41 13.70
N ILE A 12 6.05 15.08 13.80
CA ILE A 12 7.21 14.33 13.35
C ILE A 12 7.13 14.24 11.82
N ALA A 13 8.28 14.31 11.13
CA ALA A 13 8.32 14.13 9.67
C ALA A 13 7.69 12.78 9.28
N ILE A 14 6.77 12.75 8.34
CA ILE A 14 6.14 11.51 7.88
C ILE A 14 7.05 10.86 6.83
N GLY A 15 7.34 9.57 6.96
CA GLY A 15 8.09 8.79 5.96
C GLY A 15 9.41 8.16 6.44
N PRO A 16 10.33 8.90 7.08
CA PRO A 16 11.58 8.32 7.57
C PRO A 16 11.36 7.26 8.64
N ALA A 17 12.10 6.14 8.60
CA ALA A 17 12.02 5.10 9.64
C ALA A 17 12.36 5.65 11.05
N THR A 18 13.22 6.66 11.12
CA THR A 18 13.57 7.37 12.36
C THR A 18 12.36 8.04 12.99
N SER A 19 11.40 8.52 12.20
CA SER A 19 10.18 9.15 12.68
C SER A 19 9.29 8.20 13.45
N SER A 20 9.18 6.94 13.01
CA SER A 20 8.43 5.90 13.71
C SER A 20 9.04 5.62 15.09
N ILE A 21 10.38 5.54 15.17
CA ILE A 21 11.09 5.35 16.44
C ILE A 21 10.83 6.54 17.37
N ILE A 22 10.92 7.77 16.87
CA ILE A 22 10.65 8.98 17.66
C ILE A 22 9.20 8.98 18.16
N SER A 23 8.24 8.63 17.31
CA SER A 23 6.82 8.54 17.69
C SER A 23 6.63 7.55 18.83
N GLU A 24 7.25 6.37 18.73
CA GLU A 24 7.16 5.33 19.74
C GLU A 24 7.76 5.79 21.09
N ILE A 25 8.91 6.48 21.08
CA ILE A 25 9.52 7.05 22.30
C ILE A 25 8.59 8.07 22.97
N LEU A 26 7.92 8.91 22.19
CA LEU A 26 6.97 9.89 22.72
C LEU A 26 5.73 9.21 23.31
N LEU A 27 5.15 8.24 22.60
CA LEU A 27 3.95 7.55 23.05
C LEU A 27 4.24 6.64 24.26
N ASP A 28 5.42 6.03 24.36
CA ASP A 28 5.86 5.26 25.56
C ASP A 28 5.84 6.12 26.84
N SER A 29 6.16 7.41 26.71
CA SER A 29 6.07 8.34 27.86
C SER A 29 4.63 8.57 28.32
N ILE A 30 3.68 8.54 27.38
CA ILE A 30 2.24 8.66 27.66
C ILE A 30 1.70 7.35 28.23
N ASP A 31 2.13 6.21 27.69
CA ASP A 31 1.76 4.88 28.17
C ASP A 31 2.11 4.69 29.64
N LYS A 32 3.30 5.15 30.05
CA LYS A 32 3.75 5.15 31.45
C LYS A 32 2.81 5.95 32.34
N ALA A 33 2.45 7.18 31.93
CA ALA A 33 1.55 8.03 32.70
C ALA A 33 0.13 7.43 32.83
N LEU A 34 -0.37 6.77 31.78
CA LEU A 34 -1.66 6.08 31.82
C LEU A 34 -1.62 4.83 32.71
N SER A 35 -0.52 4.08 32.66
CA SER A 35 -0.31 2.89 33.49
C SER A 35 -0.21 3.28 34.98
N GLU A 36 0.53 4.35 35.29
CA GLU A 36 0.64 4.91 36.64
C GLU A 36 -0.71 5.44 37.16
N ALA A 37 -1.58 5.91 36.28
CA ALA A 37 -2.96 6.29 36.60
C ALA A 37 -3.91 5.08 36.78
N GLY A 38 -3.43 3.85 36.60
CA GLY A 38 -4.17 2.61 36.88
C GLY A 38 -5.11 2.16 35.75
N PHE A 39 -4.86 2.59 34.51
CA PHE A 39 -5.62 2.13 33.35
C PHE A 39 -5.06 0.84 32.77
N ASP A 40 -5.96 -0.07 32.38
CA ASP A 40 -5.63 -1.27 31.62
C ASP A 40 -5.97 -1.03 30.15
N PHE A 41 -4.94 -0.96 29.30
CA PHE A 41 -5.09 -0.59 27.91
C PHE A 41 -4.06 -1.28 27.02
N ILE A 42 -4.40 -1.37 25.74
CA ILE A 42 -3.53 -1.84 24.67
C ILE A 42 -3.38 -0.69 23.69
N ARG A 43 -2.14 -0.45 23.24
CA ARG A 43 -1.84 0.50 22.17
C ARG A 43 -1.28 -0.23 20.96
N TYR A 44 -1.77 0.13 19.78
CA TYR A 44 -1.19 -0.27 18.50
C TYR A 44 -0.89 0.98 17.68
N VAL A 45 0.39 1.32 17.53
CA VAL A 45 0.84 2.59 16.95
C VAL A 45 0.20 3.77 17.69
N ASP A 46 -0.75 4.49 17.08
CA ASP A 46 -1.46 5.63 17.64
C ASP A 46 -2.87 5.28 18.16
N ASP A 47 -3.33 4.05 17.96
CA ASP A 47 -4.65 3.60 18.39
C ASP A 47 -4.60 3.02 19.83
N TYR A 48 -5.40 3.59 20.74
CA TYR A 48 -5.53 3.15 22.12
C TYR A 48 -6.88 2.45 22.34
N THR A 49 -6.86 1.27 22.98
CA THR A 49 -8.04 0.55 23.45
C THR A 49 -7.92 0.34 24.96
N CYS A 50 -8.83 0.91 25.76
CA CYS A 50 -8.84 0.74 27.22
C CYS A 50 -10.10 0.00 27.68
N TYR A 51 -9.92 -0.94 28.62
CA TYR A 51 -11.02 -1.70 29.21
C TYR A 51 -11.39 -1.10 30.57
N CYS A 52 -12.67 -0.71 30.71
CA CYS A 52 -13.16 0.02 31.88
C CYS A 52 -14.44 -0.65 32.43
N GLU A 53 -14.55 -0.70 33.76
CA GLU A 53 -15.73 -1.24 34.45
C GLU A 53 -16.95 -0.32 34.37
N THR A 54 -16.72 1.00 34.28
CA THR A 54 -17.80 2.01 34.21
C THR A 54 -17.55 3.02 33.10
N GLU A 55 -18.63 3.65 32.65
CA GLU A 55 -18.58 4.74 31.67
C GLU A 55 -17.81 5.95 32.22
N GLU A 56 -17.88 6.21 33.53
CA GLU A 56 -17.09 7.28 34.17
C GLU A 56 -15.59 7.03 34.08
N LYS A 57 -15.15 5.78 34.31
CA LYS A 57 -13.73 5.40 34.20
C LYS A 57 -13.24 5.49 32.75
N ALA A 58 -14.09 5.14 31.78
CA ALA A 58 -13.77 5.34 30.36
C ALA A 58 -13.64 6.83 29.99
N GLN A 59 -14.53 7.69 30.50
CA GLN A 59 -14.42 9.14 30.34
C GLN A 59 -13.18 9.72 31.04
N GLU A 60 -12.79 9.16 32.18
CA GLU A 60 -11.53 9.50 32.86
C GLU A 60 -10.31 9.13 32.02
N PHE A 61 -10.28 7.93 31.43
CA PHE A 61 -9.22 7.50 30.52
C PHE A 61 -9.05 8.48 29.35
N ILE A 62 -10.14 8.83 28.65
CA ILE A 62 -10.09 9.77 27.51
C ILE A 62 -9.55 11.14 27.95
N ARG A 63 -9.98 11.65 29.11
CA ARG A 63 -9.50 12.93 29.66
C ARG A 63 -8.01 12.89 30.00
N THR A 64 -7.55 11.83 30.65
CA THR A 64 -6.14 11.65 31.02
C THR A 64 -5.27 11.50 29.77
N LEU A 65 -5.66 10.65 28.82
CA LEU A 65 -4.96 10.47 27.54
C LEU A 65 -4.86 11.80 26.77
N SER A 66 -5.97 12.55 26.67
CA SER A 66 -5.99 13.86 26.01
C SER A 66 -5.04 14.86 26.67
N LYS A 67 -5.01 14.89 28.01
CA LYS A 67 -4.11 15.75 28.79
C LYS A 67 -2.64 15.39 28.55
N GLU A 68 -2.28 14.12 28.58
CA GLU A 68 -0.89 13.68 28.39
C GLU A 68 -0.43 13.89 26.94
N LEU A 69 -1.27 13.62 25.95
CA LEU A 69 -1.01 13.95 24.54
C LEU A 69 -0.74 15.45 24.33
N ALA A 70 -1.50 16.31 25.00
CA ALA A 70 -1.37 17.76 24.86
C ALA A 70 0.00 18.29 25.29
N ARG A 71 0.70 17.61 26.23
CA ARG A 71 2.07 17.96 26.64
C ARG A 71 3.07 17.88 25.49
N TYR A 72 2.80 17.01 24.51
CA TYR A 72 3.58 16.81 23.30
C TYR A 72 2.96 17.51 22.07
N LYS A 73 1.98 18.39 22.28
CA LYS A 73 1.20 19.06 21.23
C LYS A 73 0.48 18.07 20.30
N LEU A 74 0.13 16.88 20.79
CA LEU A 74 -0.70 15.87 20.13
C LEU A 74 -2.16 16.02 20.59
N THR A 75 -3.10 15.54 19.77
CA THR A 75 -4.54 15.65 20.04
C THR A 75 -5.27 14.40 19.60
N LEU A 76 -6.32 14.03 20.32
CA LEU A 76 -7.22 12.95 19.92
C LEU A 76 -8.07 13.34 18.70
N ASN A 77 -8.34 12.38 17.83
CA ASN A 77 -9.32 12.53 16.77
C ASN A 77 -10.71 12.24 17.33
N ILE A 78 -11.46 13.30 17.67
CA ILE A 78 -12.79 13.21 18.30
C ILE A 78 -13.75 12.33 17.50
N ARG A 79 -13.68 12.31 16.16
CA ARG A 79 -14.57 11.48 15.33
C ARG A 79 -14.29 9.98 15.47
N LYS A 80 -13.06 9.61 15.84
CA LYS A 80 -12.63 8.22 16.04
C LYS A 80 -12.63 7.81 17.52
N THR A 81 -12.81 8.74 18.45
CA THR A 81 -12.84 8.45 19.88
C THR A 81 -14.26 8.06 20.30
N LEU A 82 -14.43 6.81 20.75
CA LEU A 82 -15.73 6.21 21.03
C LEU A 82 -15.68 5.49 22.38
N ILE A 83 -16.80 5.47 23.10
CA ILE A 83 -17.01 4.54 24.23
C ILE A 83 -18.08 3.55 23.80
N THR A 84 -17.74 2.27 23.82
CA THR A 84 -18.62 1.20 23.39
C THR A 84 -19.02 0.33 24.57
N LYS A 85 -20.33 0.12 24.76
CA LYS A 85 -20.85 -0.71 25.85
C LYS A 85 -20.82 -2.18 25.45
N LEU A 86 -20.28 -3.03 26.32
CA LEU A 86 -20.26 -4.48 26.14
C LEU A 86 -21.60 -5.12 26.56
N PRO A 87 -21.98 -6.28 26.01
CA PRO A 87 -21.24 -7.08 25.04
C PRO A 87 -21.32 -6.52 23.61
N ILE A 88 -20.24 -6.70 22.84
CA ILE A 88 -20.22 -6.43 21.40
C ILE A 88 -19.83 -7.70 20.63
N PRO A 89 -20.26 -7.83 19.36
CA PRO A 89 -19.71 -8.84 18.46
C PRO A 89 -18.19 -8.73 18.37
N ILE A 90 -17.52 -9.88 18.24
CA ILE A 90 -16.05 -9.93 18.05
C ILE A 90 -15.67 -9.38 16.67
N ASN A 91 -16.48 -9.68 15.66
CA ASN A 91 -16.29 -9.23 14.29
C ASN A 91 -17.35 -8.20 13.92
N ASP A 92 -16.98 -7.24 13.08
CA ASP A 92 -17.94 -6.33 12.48
C ASP A 92 -19.04 -7.09 11.70
N ASP A 93 -20.26 -6.54 11.72
CA ASP A 93 -21.43 -7.12 11.05
C ASP A 93 -21.17 -7.37 9.56
N TRP A 94 -20.54 -6.41 8.87
CA TRP A 94 -20.22 -6.53 7.44
C TRP A 94 -19.27 -7.69 7.15
N THR A 95 -18.36 -8.02 8.07
CA THR A 95 -17.42 -9.14 7.90
C THR A 95 -18.20 -10.46 7.95
N THR A 96 -19.12 -10.58 8.93
CA THR A 96 -20.00 -11.74 9.09
C THR A 96 -20.91 -11.93 7.87
N GLU A 97 -21.52 -10.84 7.38
CA GLU A 97 -22.35 -10.87 6.17
C GLU A 97 -21.57 -11.34 4.94
N LEU A 98 -20.35 -10.83 4.77
CA LEU A 98 -19.49 -11.20 3.65
C LEU A 98 -19.08 -12.68 3.71
N HIS A 99 -18.70 -13.18 4.90
CA HIS A 99 -18.42 -14.60 5.09
C HIS A 99 -19.62 -15.48 4.77
N THR A 100 -20.81 -15.07 5.20
CA THR A 100 -22.05 -15.81 4.95
C THR A 100 -22.40 -15.88 3.45
N LYS A 101 -22.04 -14.84 2.68
CA LYS A 101 -22.22 -14.82 1.22
C LYS A 101 -21.08 -15.48 0.45
N ASN A 102 -19.93 -15.69 1.08
CA ASN A 102 -18.85 -16.44 0.46
C ASN A 102 -19.23 -17.92 0.39
N THR A 103 -19.09 -18.54 -0.78
CA THR A 103 -19.35 -19.98 -0.92
C THR A 103 -18.34 -20.81 -0.11
N HIS A 104 -18.74 -21.94 0.44
CA HIS A 104 -17.80 -22.92 1.00
C HIS A 104 -17.11 -23.78 -0.06
N ALA A 105 -17.48 -23.63 -1.33
CA ALA A 105 -16.82 -24.33 -2.42
C ALA A 105 -15.39 -23.81 -2.63
N ASP A 106 -14.47 -24.75 -2.86
CA ASP A 106 -13.06 -24.49 -3.17
C ASP A 106 -12.86 -23.77 -4.51
N SER A 107 -13.82 -23.95 -5.42
CA SER A 107 -13.84 -23.31 -6.74
C SER A 107 -15.08 -22.43 -6.95
N MET A 108 -14.90 -21.36 -7.72
CA MET A 108 -15.98 -20.45 -8.09
C MET A 108 -16.05 -20.28 -9.61
N ASN A 109 -17.27 -20.30 -10.15
CA ASN A 109 -17.54 -19.92 -11.53
C ASN A 109 -17.78 -18.40 -11.66
N SER A 110 -17.83 -17.89 -12.90
CA SER A 110 -18.01 -16.46 -13.17
C SER A 110 -19.26 -15.87 -12.51
N TYR A 111 -20.39 -16.58 -12.56
CA TYR A 111 -21.62 -16.11 -11.93
C TYR A 111 -21.45 -15.92 -10.41
N GLN A 112 -20.84 -16.89 -9.73
CA GLN A 112 -20.58 -16.82 -8.29
C GLN A 112 -19.61 -15.69 -7.94
N VAL A 113 -18.56 -15.49 -8.76
CA VAL A 113 -17.59 -14.39 -8.58
C VAL A 113 -18.28 -13.04 -8.69
N ILE A 114 -18.99 -12.80 -9.79
CA ILE A 114 -19.64 -11.51 -10.06
C ILE A 114 -20.71 -11.23 -9.03
N HIS A 115 -21.53 -12.24 -8.69
CA HIS A 115 -22.56 -12.10 -7.66
C HIS A 115 -21.98 -11.76 -6.28
N PHE A 116 -20.85 -12.36 -5.91
CA PHE A 116 -20.15 -12.03 -4.66
C PHE A 116 -19.57 -10.60 -4.68
N LEU A 117 -18.94 -10.19 -5.79
CA LEU A 117 -18.39 -8.84 -5.93
C LEU A 117 -19.50 -7.78 -5.93
N ASP A 118 -20.63 -8.00 -6.60
CA ASP A 118 -21.80 -7.12 -6.56
C ASP A 118 -22.38 -6.98 -5.15
N PHE A 119 -22.37 -8.07 -4.37
CA PHE A 119 -22.73 -8.01 -2.96
C PHE A 119 -21.74 -7.16 -2.18
N ALA A 120 -20.43 -7.38 -2.35
CA ALA A 120 -19.39 -6.60 -1.68
C ALA A 120 -19.43 -5.10 -2.03
N VAL A 121 -19.76 -4.73 -3.27
CA VAL A 121 -19.96 -3.34 -3.70
C VAL A 121 -21.17 -2.69 -3.04
N ARG A 122 -22.26 -3.44 -2.83
CA ARG A 122 -23.42 -2.91 -2.10
C ARG A 122 -23.10 -2.75 -0.61
N LEU A 123 -22.44 -3.74 -0.03
CA LEU A 123 -22.06 -3.73 1.37
C LEU A 123 -21.06 -2.59 1.68
N SER A 124 -20.10 -2.32 0.79
CA SER A 124 -19.16 -1.21 0.98
C SER A 124 -19.83 0.17 0.98
N LYS A 125 -20.95 0.34 0.26
CA LYS A 125 -21.73 1.58 0.33
C LYS A 125 -22.44 1.77 1.67
N ALA A 126 -22.81 0.67 2.33
CA ALA A 126 -23.37 0.71 3.69
C ALA A 126 -22.29 0.95 4.76
N HIS A 127 -21.04 0.57 4.48
CA HIS A 127 -19.90 0.70 5.39
C HIS A 127 -18.72 1.45 4.73
N PRO A 128 -18.85 2.76 4.46
CA PRO A 128 -17.89 3.53 3.66
C PRO A 128 -16.50 3.68 4.32
N GLU A 129 -16.44 3.68 5.65
CA GLU A 129 -15.19 3.77 6.42
C GLU A 129 -14.44 2.42 6.51
N SER A 130 -15.07 1.33 6.07
CA SER A 130 -14.53 -0.03 6.17
C SER A 130 -13.88 -0.48 4.86
N SER A 131 -12.85 -1.32 4.95
CA SER A 131 -12.13 -1.86 3.78
C SER A 131 -12.86 -3.04 3.11
N VAL A 132 -14.20 -3.00 3.01
CA VAL A 132 -15.06 -4.12 2.58
C VAL A 132 -14.61 -4.70 1.23
N LEU A 133 -14.42 -3.85 0.22
CA LEU A 133 -14.04 -4.29 -1.12
C LEU A 133 -12.63 -4.91 -1.15
N LYS A 134 -11.67 -4.28 -0.47
CA LYS A 134 -10.30 -4.80 -0.38
C LYS A 134 -10.30 -6.18 0.28
N TYR A 135 -11.04 -6.33 1.37
CA TYR A 135 -11.19 -7.60 2.07
C TYR A 135 -11.88 -8.65 1.20
N ALA A 136 -12.99 -8.30 0.54
CA ALA A 136 -13.72 -9.20 -0.35
C ALA A 136 -12.85 -9.74 -1.49
N VAL A 137 -12.12 -8.87 -2.19
CA VAL A 137 -11.19 -9.27 -3.25
C VAL A 137 -10.09 -10.17 -2.68
N ALA A 138 -9.49 -9.82 -1.54
CA ALA A 138 -8.44 -10.62 -0.92
C ALA A 138 -8.94 -12.02 -0.52
N VAL A 139 -10.17 -12.14 -0.02
CA VAL A 139 -10.77 -13.42 0.36
C VAL A 139 -10.98 -14.32 -0.85
N ILE A 140 -11.62 -13.81 -1.91
CA ILE A 140 -11.91 -14.66 -3.08
C ILE A 140 -10.67 -14.90 -3.94
N SER A 141 -9.68 -13.99 -3.98
CA SER A 141 -8.42 -14.19 -4.74
C SER A 141 -7.59 -15.38 -4.27
N LYS A 142 -7.93 -15.96 -3.11
CA LYS A 142 -7.32 -17.19 -2.58
C LYS A 142 -8.02 -18.48 -3.05
N LYS A 143 -9.13 -18.41 -3.77
CA LYS A 143 -9.87 -19.58 -4.26
C LYS A 143 -9.35 -20.09 -5.61
N LYS A 144 -9.81 -21.28 -6.01
CA LYS A 144 -9.58 -21.82 -7.35
C LYS A 144 -10.61 -21.25 -8.32
N PHE A 145 -10.16 -20.86 -9.51
CA PHE A 145 -11.02 -20.34 -10.57
C PHE A 145 -10.78 -21.11 -11.86
N SER A 146 -11.82 -21.21 -12.70
CA SER A 146 -11.60 -21.50 -14.12
C SER A 146 -10.92 -20.29 -14.79
N GLU A 147 -10.31 -20.49 -15.96
CA GLU A 147 -9.72 -19.36 -16.69
C GLU A 147 -10.74 -18.23 -16.94
N ILE A 148 -11.96 -18.59 -17.33
CA ILE A 148 -13.04 -17.64 -17.60
C ILE A 148 -13.40 -16.87 -16.32
N ALA A 149 -13.60 -17.56 -15.20
CA ALA A 149 -13.92 -16.92 -13.92
C ALA A 149 -12.80 -16.00 -13.43
N SER A 150 -11.54 -16.39 -13.63
CA SER A 150 -10.38 -15.56 -13.27
C SER A 150 -10.30 -14.28 -14.13
N ARG A 151 -10.61 -14.37 -15.44
CA ARG A 151 -10.66 -13.22 -16.35
C ARG A 151 -11.82 -12.28 -15.98
N ASP A 152 -13.01 -12.83 -15.71
CA ASP A 152 -14.17 -12.03 -15.30
C ASP A 152 -13.91 -11.31 -13.96
N MET A 153 -13.31 -12.00 -12.99
CA MET A 153 -12.86 -11.40 -11.73
C MET A 153 -11.88 -10.25 -11.98
N MET A 154 -10.84 -10.49 -12.76
CA MET A 154 -9.81 -9.50 -13.08
C MET A 154 -10.42 -8.27 -13.76
N HIS A 155 -11.30 -8.46 -14.75
CA HIS A 155 -11.98 -7.37 -15.44
C HIS A 155 -12.88 -6.54 -14.52
N TYR A 156 -13.63 -7.20 -13.62
CA TYR A 156 -14.53 -6.52 -12.68
C TYR A 156 -13.71 -5.69 -11.69
N VAL A 157 -12.71 -6.30 -11.04
CA VAL A 157 -11.92 -5.64 -10.01
C VAL A 157 -11.06 -4.52 -10.59
N LEU A 158 -10.49 -4.65 -11.80
CA LEU A 158 -9.79 -3.52 -12.44
C LEU A 158 -10.71 -2.33 -12.73
N THR A 159 -11.99 -2.57 -13.04
CA THR A 159 -12.97 -1.49 -13.22
C THR A 159 -13.21 -0.73 -11.92
N LEU A 160 -13.26 -1.45 -10.80
CA LEU A 160 -13.29 -0.82 -9.47
C LEU A 160 -11.98 -0.11 -9.14
N ALA A 161 -10.84 -0.76 -9.41
CA ALA A 161 -9.50 -0.27 -9.08
C ALA A 161 -9.13 1.02 -9.82
N PHE A 162 -9.70 1.25 -11.01
CA PHE A 162 -9.59 2.53 -11.70
C PHE A 162 -10.07 3.71 -10.83
N HIS A 163 -11.15 3.50 -10.06
CA HIS A 163 -11.69 4.51 -9.15
C HIS A 163 -11.10 4.39 -7.74
N GLN A 164 -10.70 3.17 -7.34
CA GLN A 164 -10.16 2.87 -6.01
C GLN A 164 -8.83 2.08 -6.12
N PRO A 165 -7.69 2.76 -6.36
CA PRO A 165 -6.39 2.11 -6.57
C PRO A 165 -5.92 1.21 -5.41
N ALA A 166 -6.43 1.44 -4.19
CA ALA A 166 -6.16 0.60 -3.02
C ALA A 166 -6.61 -0.88 -3.18
N LEU A 167 -7.38 -1.21 -4.23
CA LEU A 167 -7.73 -2.58 -4.59
C LEU A 167 -6.64 -3.29 -5.39
N LEU A 168 -5.74 -2.57 -6.05
CA LEU A 168 -4.68 -3.17 -6.87
C LEU A 168 -3.85 -4.19 -6.09
N PRO A 169 -3.35 -3.93 -4.86
CA PRO A 169 -2.55 -4.91 -4.12
C PRO A 169 -3.29 -6.25 -3.90
N ALA A 170 -4.62 -6.22 -3.77
CA ALA A 170 -5.41 -7.43 -3.53
C ALA A 170 -5.49 -8.35 -4.77
N LEU A 171 -5.11 -7.86 -5.96
CA LEU A 171 -5.05 -8.65 -7.19
C LEU A 171 -3.77 -9.49 -7.32
N TYR A 172 -2.78 -9.28 -6.45
CA TYR A 172 -1.48 -9.93 -6.55
C TYR A 172 -1.62 -11.46 -6.64
N SER A 173 -2.34 -12.08 -5.69
CA SER A 173 -2.48 -13.53 -5.65
C SER A 173 -3.26 -14.08 -6.86
N LEU A 174 -4.23 -13.33 -7.38
CA LEU A 174 -4.99 -13.71 -8.57
C LEU A 174 -4.09 -13.74 -9.80
N ILE A 175 -3.34 -12.66 -10.04
CA ILE A 175 -2.45 -12.51 -11.19
C ILE A 175 -1.34 -13.57 -11.15
N VAL A 176 -0.74 -13.77 -9.99
CA VAL A 176 0.35 -14.72 -9.83
C VAL A 176 -0.12 -16.17 -10.06
N ARG A 177 -1.28 -16.54 -9.52
CA ARG A 177 -1.83 -17.90 -9.67
C ARG A 177 -2.36 -18.21 -11.06
N HIS A 178 -2.94 -17.22 -11.73
CA HIS A 178 -3.61 -17.37 -13.02
C HIS A 178 -2.90 -16.59 -14.13
N GLN A 179 -1.59 -16.37 -14.00
CA GLN A 179 -0.81 -15.54 -14.92
C GLN A 179 -0.99 -15.95 -16.39
N SER A 180 -0.95 -17.26 -16.65
CA SER A 180 -1.16 -17.83 -17.99
C SER A 180 -2.51 -17.45 -18.60
N SER A 181 -3.55 -17.27 -17.79
CA SER A 181 -4.88 -16.84 -18.24
C SER A 181 -4.93 -15.37 -18.66
N PHE A 182 -3.93 -14.56 -18.28
CA PHE A 182 -3.87 -13.11 -18.50
C PHE A 182 -2.76 -12.66 -19.46
N LEU A 183 -1.76 -13.50 -19.73
CA LEU A 183 -0.72 -13.22 -20.73
C LEU A 183 -1.35 -12.95 -22.10
N GLY A 184 -0.96 -11.83 -22.72
CA GLY A 184 -1.48 -11.42 -24.04
C GLY A 184 -2.97 -11.01 -24.04
N ASN A 185 -3.59 -10.78 -22.89
CA ASN A 185 -4.97 -10.29 -22.83
C ASN A 185 -5.00 -8.77 -22.97
N ASP A 186 -5.22 -8.29 -24.18
CA ASP A 186 -5.23 -6.86 -24.53
C ASP A 186 -6.22 -6.05 -23.67
N LEU A 187 -7.38 -6.61 -23.33
CA LEU A 187 -8.38 -5.89 -22.53
C LEU A 187 -7.90 -5.66 -21.10
N ILE A 188 -7.21 -6.63 -20.48
CA ILE A 188 -6.61 -6.48 -19.15
C ILE A 188 -5.44 -5.50 -19.20
N ILE A 189 -4.55 -5.66 -20.19
CA ILE A 189 -3.37 -4.81 -20.38
C ILE A 189 -3.78 -3.35 -20.59
N ASN A 190 -4.74 -3.09 -21.47
CA ASN A 190 -5.25 -1.74 -21.73
C ASN A 190 -5.86 -1.12 -20.47
N LYS A 191 -6.59 -1.89 -19.65
CA LYS A 191 -7.10 -1.38 -18.36
C LYS A 191 -5.98 -1.02 -17.40
N LEU A 192 -4.94 -1.83 -17.30
CA LEU A 192 -3.77 -1.53 -16.46
C LEU A 192 -3.05 -0.26 -16.94
N ILE A 193 -2.85 -0.09 -18.24
CA ILE A 193 -2.27 1.13 -18.83
C ILE A 193 -3.11 2.35 -18.46
N LEU A 194 -4.44 2.29 -18.63
CA LEU A 194 -5.34 3.38 -18.24
C LEU A 194 -5.26 3.70 -16.74
N ILE A 195 -5.10 2.67 -15.90
CA ILE A 195 -4.90 2.85 -14.45
C ILE A 195 -3.57 3.55 -14.18
N VAL A 196 -2.47 3.18 -14.85
CA VAL A 196 -1.18 3.89 -14.73
C VAL A 196 -1.35 5.36 -15.07
N GLU A 197 -1.99 5.67 -16.21
CA GLU A 197 -2.15 7.04 -16.67
C GLU A 197 -3.03 7.89 -15.74
N GLU A 198 -4.15 7.34 -15.27
CA GLU A 198 -5.03 8.05 -14.33
C GLU A 198 -4.32 8.28 -12.98
N ASN A 199 -3.54 7.32 -12.49
CA ASN A 199 -2.78 7.51 -11.26
C ASN A 199 -1.61 8.49 -11.44
N ALA A 200 -0.95 8.50 -12.60
CA ALA A 200 0.09 9.49 -12.93
C ALA A 200 -0.48 10.91 -12.96
N LYS A 201 -1.63 11.11 -13.63
CA LYS A 201 -2.36 12.38 -13.66
C LYS A 201 -2.70 12.91 -12.27
N ASN A 202 -3.02 12.01 -11.33
CA ASN A 202 -3.38 12.35 -9.96
C ASN A 202 -2.20 12.27 -8.97
N HIS A 203 -0.96 12.02 -9.43
CA HIS A 203 0.23 11.84 -8.59
C HIS A 203 0.05 10.78 -7.48
N ARG A 204 -0.54 9.63 -7.82
CA ARG A 204 -0.79 8.51 -6.89
C ARG A 204 0.24 7.40 -7.10
N SER A 205 1.33 7.44 -6.34
CA SER A 205 2.48 6.53 -6.45
C SER A 205 2.11 5.06 -6.36
N ASP A 206 1.34 4.66 -5.34
CA ASP A 206 0.93 3.26 -5.14
C ASP A 206 0.16 2.71 -6.35
N GLY A 207 -0.74 3.51 -6.92
CA GLY A 207 -1.55 3.10 -8.06
C GLY A 207 -0.73 2.89 -9.32
N MET A 208 0.25 3.77 -9.56
CA MET A 208 1.22 3.60 -10.64
C MET A 208 2.08 2.36 -10.43
N CYS A 209 2.71 2.23 -9.25
CA CYS A 209 3.63 1.13 -8.94
C CYS A 209 2.97 -0.24 -9.12
N TRP A 210 1.78 -0.46 -8.54
CA TRP A 210 1.10 -1.76 -8.65
C TRP A 210 0.66 -2.08 -10.09
N ALA A 211 0.13 -1.09 -10.83
CA ALA A 211 -0.31 -1.33 -12.19
C ALA A 211 0.87 -1.57 -13.14
N ILE A 212 1.97 -0.83 -13.00
CA ILE A 212 3.23 -1.07 -13.73
C ILE A 212 3.78 -2.45 -13.39
N PHE A 213 3.85 -2.80 -12.11
CA PHE A 213 4.30 -4.11 -11.66
C PHE A 213 3.48 -5.26 -12.28
N TYR A 214 2.16 -5.10 -12.39
CA TYR A 214 1.31 -6.08 -13.07
C TYR A 214 1.55 -6.15 -14.57
N LEU A 215 1.80 -5.02 -15.23
CA LEU A 215 2.22 -5.01 -16.64
C LEU A 215 3.54 -5.78 -16.81
N CYS A 216 4.51 -5.61 -15.90
CA CYS A 216 5.75 -6.39 -15.89
C CYS A 216 5.50 -7.90 -15.71
N LEU A 217 4.66 -8.30 -14.74
CA LEU A 217 4.29 -9.70 -14.56
C LEU A 217 3.60 -10.27 -15.82
N LEU A 218 2.79 -9.48 -16.51
CA LEU A 218 2.11 -9.91 -17.73
C LEU A 218 2.98 -9.80 -18.99
N LYS A 219 4.25 -9.42 -18.85
CA LYS A 219 5.19 -9.19 -19.98
C LYS A 219 4.61 -8.24 -21.03
N ALA A 220 3.82 -7.27 -20.58
CA ALA A 220 3.17 -6.29 -21.45
C ALA A 220 4.13 -5.14 -21.76
N GLU A 221 4.09 -4.66 -23.01
CA GLU A 221 4.78 -3.43 -23.39
C GLU A 221 4.03 -2.22 -22.86
N ILE A 222 4.75 -1.25 -22.31
CA ILE A 222 4.19 0.01 -21.84
C ILE A 222 4.39 1.04 -22.95
N PRO A 223 3.33 1.71 -23.44
CA PRO A 223 3.49 2.72 -24.48
C PRO A 223 4.41 3.86 -24.04
N GLN A 224 5.20 4.40 -24.97
CA GLN A 224 6.11 5.52 -24.71
C GLN A 224 5.37 6.73 -24.11
N GLU A 225 4.15 7.01 -24.56
CA GLU A 225 3.32 8.07 -24.01
C GLU A 225 3.02 7.86 -22.52
N THR A 226 2.70 6.63 -22.11
CA THR A 226 2.44 6.27 -20.72
C THR A 226 3.72 6.37 -19.88
N LEU A 227 4.85 5.89 -20.41
CA LEU A 227 6.18 6.04 -19.79
C LEU A 227 6.50 7.52 -19.51
N ASP A 228 6.35 8.40 -20.50
CA ASP A 228 6.63 9.83 -20.35
C ASP A 228 5.68 10.50 -19.35
N LYS A 229 4.40 10.10 -19.31
CA LYS A 229 3.45 10.55 -18.28
C LYS A 229 3.93 10.20 -16.87
N VAL A 230 4.45 8.99 -16.65
CA VAL A 230 4.99 8.56 -15.34
C VAL A 230 6.28 9.31 -15.00
N ILE A 231 7.25 9.40 -15.92
CA ILE A 231 8.51 10.14 -15.69
C ILE A 231 8.22 11.59 -15.30
N LYS A 232 7.25 12.24 -15.96
CA LYS A 232 6.85 13.63 -15.67
C LYS A 232 6.33 13.83 -14.23
N THR A 233 5.89 12.77 -13.55
CA THR A 233 5.46 12.87 -12.14
C THR A 233 6.63 13.10 -11.18
N ASN A 234 7.87 12.80 -11.59
CA ASN A 234 9.04 12.72 -10.72
C ASN A 234 8.87 11.76 -9.52
N ASP A 235 7.96 10.78 -9.62
CA ASP A 235 7.78 9.77 -8.59
C ASP A 235 8.85 8.67 -8.74
N VAL A 236 9.84 8.68 -7.84
CA VAL A 236 11.00 7.79 -7.92
C VAL A 236 10.62 6.31 -7.90
N PHE A 237 9.59 5.93 -7.14
CA PHE A 237 9.16 4.53 -7.02
C PHE A 237 8.47 4.04 -8.29
N SER A 238 7.65 4.87 -8.92
CA SER A 238 6.98 4.53 -10.17
C SER A 238 7.97 4.46 -11.33
N ILE A 239 8.97 5.35 -11.38
CA ILE A 239 10.04 5.28 -12.37
C ILE A 239 10.92 4.05 -12.13
N LEU A 240 11.22 3.72 -10.88
CA LEU A 240 11.92 2.48 -10.52
C LEU A 240 11.11 1.24 -10.91
N ALA A 241 9.77 1.25 -10.80
CA ALA A 241 8.91 0.18 -11.27
C ALA A 241 8.96 0.01 -12.81
N LEU A 242 9.07 1.10 -13.57
CA LEU A 242 9.28 1.03 -15.02
C LEU A 242 10.64 0.42 -15.36
N TYR A 243 11.68 0.83 -14.63
CA TYR A 243 13.03 0.28 -14.77
C TYR A 243 13.05 -1.23 -14.47
N TYR A 244 12.34 -1.64 -13.41
CA TYR A 244 12.19 -3.04 -13.03
C TYR A 244 11.57 -3.90 -14.15
N GLY A 245 10.69 -3.34 -14.98
CA GLY A 245 10.12 -4.02 -16.14
C GLY A 245 11.10 -4.25 -17.30
N GLY A 246 12.22 -3.53 -17.35
CA GLY A 246 13.30 -3.71 -18.33
C GLY A 246 13.06 -3.16 -19.74
N ASN A 247 11.87 -2.65 -20.06
CA ASN A 247 11.51 -2.26 -21.43
C ASN A 247 11.91 -0.81 -21.81
N HIS A 248 12.36 0.02 -20.87
CA HIS A 248 12.55 1.47 -21.09
C HIS A 248 13.82 2.06 -20.45
N ASN A 249 14.86 1.23 -20.30
CA ASN A 249 16.05 1.61 -19.53
C ASN A 249 16.77 2.85 -20.08
N GLU A 250 16.87 3.00 -21.40
CA GLU A 250 17.52 4.16 -22.03
C GLU A 250 16.87 5.48 -21.62
N ARG A 251 15.54 5.57 -21.75
CA ARG A 251 14.77 6.77 -21.39
C ARG A 251 14.88 7.12 -19.90
N ILE A 252 14.94 6.10 -19.03
CA ILE A 252 15.08 6.30 -17.58
C ILE A 252 16.50 6.78 -17.23
N VAL A 253 17.53 6.25 -17.91
CA VAL A 253 18.91 6.72 -17.77
C VAL A 253 19.05 8.17 -18.27
N GLU A 254 18.43 8.52 -19.38
CA GLU A 254 18.36 9.92 -19.87
C GLU A 254 17.73 10.85 -18.83
N TYR A 255 16.59 10.45 -18.26
CA TYR A 255 15.94 11.20 -17.18
C TYR A 255 16.89 11.39 -15.99
N CYS A 256 17.54 10.32 -15.52
CA CYS A 256 18.47 10.39 -14.41
C CYS A 256 19.68 11.28 -14.73
N ASN A 257 20.19 11.26 -15.96
CA ASN A 257 21.29 12.13 -16.40
C ASN A 257 20.87 13.61 -16.50
N SER A 258 19.58 13.90 -16.70
CA SER A 258 19.07 15.27 -16.75
C SER A 258 18.93 15.97 -15.39
N LEU A 259 19.01 15.21 -14.28
CA LEU A 259 18.96 15.76 -12.91
C LEU A 259 20.18 16.63 -12.60
N ASP A 260 20.01 17.69 -11.81
CA ASP A 260 21.12 18.54 -11.37
C ASP A 260 22.00 17.79 -10.37
N LYS A 261 23.23 17.48 -10.79
CA LYS A 261 24.21 16.75 -9.97
C LYS A 261 24.82 17.60 -8.86
N GLN A 262 24.56 18.90 -8.84
CA GLN A 262 24.99 19.80 -7.76
C GLN A 262 23.92 19.97 -6.68
N ASP A 263 22.64 19.68 -6.98
CA ASP A 263 21.57 19.72 -6.00
C ASP A 263 21.47 18.39 -5.23
N LEU A 264 22.12 18.34 -4.06
CA LEU A 264 22.07 17.18 -3.17
C LEU A 264 20.64 16.81 -2.78
N TYR A 265 19.74 17.79 -2.60
CA TYR A 265 18.35 17.49 -2.25
C TYR A 265 17.61 16.84 -3.43
N GLU A 266 17.89 17.25 -4.67
CA GLU A 266 17.36 16.56 -5.84
C GLU A 266 17.88 15.13 -5.94
N LEU A 267 19.19 14.92 -5.75
CA LEU A 267 19.79 13.58 -5.74
C LEU A 267 19.20 12.70 -4.63
N ASP A 268 19.08 13.24 -3.43
CA ASP A 268 18.55 12.53 -2.25
C ASP A 268 17.11 12.09 -2.47
N ARG A 269 16.28 12.83 -3.22
CA ARG A 269 14.92 12.38 -3.56
C ARG A 269 14.89 11.21 -4.55
N HIS A 270 15.95 11.03 -5.33
CA HIS A 270 16.06 10.00 -6.36
C HIS A 270 17.02 8.86 -5.97
N TRP A 271 17.55 8.87 -4.74
CA TRP A 271 18.67 8.04 -4.34
C TRP A 271 18.46 6.56 -4.63
N ILE A 272 17.25 6.03 -4.41
CA ILE A 272 16.97 4.59 -4.59
C ILE A 272 17.01 4.18 -6.08
N LEU A 273 16.52 5.03 -6.98
CA LEU A 273 16.59 4.81 -8.43
C LEU A 273 18.04 4.94 -8.92
N LEU A 274 18.72 6.00 -8.49
CA LEU A 274 20.13 6.25 -8.83
C LEU A 274 21.02 5.11 -8.35
N TYR A 275 20.78 4.63 -7.13
CA TYR A 275 21.50 3.52 -6.53
C TYR A 275 21.27 2.24 -7.34
N GLN A 276 20.02 1.92 -7.69
CA GLN A 276 19.73 0.72 -8.46
C GLN A 276 20.40 0.74 -9.84
N LEU A 277 20.38 1.88 -10.54
CA LEU A 277 21.08 2.05 -11.81
C LEU A 277 22.61 1.91 -11.65
N PHE A 278 23.19 2.46 -10.59
CA PHE A 278 24.61 2.27 -10.26
C PHE A 278 24.95 0.81 -9.91
N PHE A 279 24.07 0.13 -9.15
CA PHE A 279 24.20 -1.26 -8.79
C PHE A 279 24.28 -2.14 -10.05
N ASP A 280 23.39 -1.91 -11.01
CA ASP A 280 23.35 -2.61 -12.30
C ASP A 280 24.43 -2.15 -13.29
N GLY A 281 25.18 -1.10 -12.97
CA GLY A 281 26.27 -0.58 -13.81
C GLY A 281 25.80 0.25 -15.01
N THR A 282 24.55 0.73 -15.01
CA THR A 282 23.97 1.55 -16.07
C THR A 282 24.19 3.04 -15.87
N LEU A 283 24.49 3.47 -14.63
CA LEU A 283 24.77 4.86 -14.27
C LEU A 283 26.01 4.97 -13.38
N ALA A 284 26.80 6.04 -13.55
CA ALA A 284 27.89 6.36 -12.64
C ALA A 284 27.35 6.86 -11.28
N ASN A 285 28.10 6.64 -10.20
CA ASN A 285 27.72 7.14 -8.88
C ASN A 285 27.71 8.69 -8.88
N PRO A 286 26.56 9.34 -8.60
CA PRO A 286 26.51 10.80 -8.51
C PRO A 286 27.01 11.33 -7.16
N TYR A 287 27.15 10.47 -6.14
CA TYR A 287 27.64 10.83 -4.80
C TYR A 287 29.16 10.69 -4.69
N LYS A 288 29.75 11.40 -3.73
CA LYS A 288 31.20 11.37 -3.42
C LYS A 288 31.53 10.86 -2.02
N ASP A 289 30.51 10.41 -1.28
CA ASP A 289 30.61 10.02 0.14
C ASP A 289 30.93 8.54 0.36
N GLY A 290 30.92 7.72 -0.70
CA GLY A 290 31.20 6.29 -0.64
C GLY A 290 30.01 5.41 -0.24
N ALA A 291 28.81 5.99 -0.05
CA ALA A 291 27.64 5.25 0.44
C ALA A 291 27.18 4.18 -0.57
N PHE A 292 27.12 4.53 -1.86
CA PHE A 292 26.70 3.62 -2.92
C PHE A 292 27.69 2.47 -3.12
N GLU A 293 29.00 2.75 -3.07
CA GLU A 293 30.04 1.72 -3.15
C GLU A 293 29.94 0.74 -1.99
N LEU A 294 29.68 1.23 -0.77
CA LEU A 294 29.49 0.39 0.40
C LEU A 294 28.28 -0.52 0.24
N LEU A 295 27.12 0.04 -0.15
CA LEU A 295 25.90 -0.74 -0.38
C LEU A 295 26.09 -1.80 -1.46
N LYS A 296 26.72 -1.44 -2.58
CA LYS A 296 27.02 -2.37 -3.68
C LYS A 296 27.99 -3.47 -3.25
N LYS A 297 29.01 -3.14 -2.44
CA LYS A 297 29.94 -4.12 -1.85
C LYS A 297 29.23 -5.12 -0.92
N GLN A 298 28.17 -4.70 -0.24
CA GLN A 298 27.32 -5.56 0.59
C GLN A 298 26.22 -6.28 -0.21
N GLU A 299 26.24 -6.18 -1.54
CA GLU A 299 25.27 -6.80 -2.44
C GLU A 299 23.81 -6.41 -2.15
N ILE A 300 23.60 -5.19 -1.63
CA ILE A 300 22.25 -4.69 -1.32
C ILE A 300 21.53 -4.39 -2.64
N ASN A 301 20.57 -5.23 -3.02
CA ASN A 301 19.72 -5.01 -4.18
C ASN A 301 18.28 -4.72 -3.73
N PHE A 302 17.70 -3.62 -4.20
CA PHE A 302 16.33 -3.25 -3.85
C PHE A 302 15.29 -3.82 -4.81
N LEU A 303 15.72 -4.44 -5.93
CA LEU A 303 14.84 -5.11 -6.88
C LEU A 303 15.04 -6.63 -6.81
N LEU A 304 14.02 -7.33 -6.33
CA LEU A 304 13.98 -8.80 -6.38
C LEU A 304 13.80 -9.26 -7.84
N PRO A 305 14.51 -10.29 -8.33
CA PRO A 305 14.30 -10.78 -9.70
C PRO A 305 12.84 -11.23 -9.92
N LEU A 306 12.22 -10.84 -11.05
CA LEU A 306 10.84 -11.21 -11.41
C LEU A 306 10.55 -12.72 -11.31
N LYS A 307 11.54 -13.55 -11.68
CA LYS A 307 11.47 -15.01 -11.59
C LYS A 307 11.31 -15.55 -10.16
N ASN A 308 11.70 -14.77 -9.14
CA ASN A 308 11.55 -15.13 -7.74
C ASN A 308 10.20 -14.67 -7.17
N VAL A 309 9.45 -13.84 -7.91
CA VAL A 309 8.14 -13.30 -7.49
C VAL A 309 7.01 -14.18 -8.01
N LEU A 310 7.17 -14.72 -9.22
CA LEU A 310 6.28 -15.77 -9.72
C LEU A 310 6.63 -17.07 -9.00
N PRO A 311 5.66 -17.86 -8.53
CA PRO A 311 5.93 -19.18 -8.01
C PRO A 311 6.66 -19.93 -9.12
N ASN A 312 7.84 -20.46 -8.80
CA ASN A 312 8.31 -21.64 -9.52
C ASN A 312 7.12 -22.60 -9.52
N ASN A 313 6.82 -23.25 -10.64
CA ASN A 313 5.73 -24.23 -10.77
C ASN A 313 5.84 -25.43 -9.78
N GLU A 314 6.68 -25.33 -8.74
CA GLU A 314 7.03 -26.32 -7.72
C GLU A 314 6.80 -25.84 -6.28
N LEU A 315 6.25 -24.64 -6.02
CA LEU A 315 5.74 -24.34 -4.68
C LEU A 315 4.33 -24.91 -4.54
N GLU A 316 4.32 -26.18 -4.17
CA GLU A 316 3.21 -26.86 -3.51
C GLU A 316 2.48 -25.90 -2.57
N LEU A 317 1.15 -25.99 -2.66
CA LEU A 317 0.19 -25.73 -1.61
C LEU A 317 0.84 -25.84 -0.22
N LEU A 318 1.31 -24.72 0.32
CA LEU A 318 1.37 -24.58 1.77
C LEU A 318 -0.07 -24.27 2.20
N ASP A 319 -0.84 -25.35 2.27
CA ASP A 319 -1.97 -25.47 3.18
C ASP A 319 -1.41 -25.32 4.60
N ASP A 320 -1.83 -24.26 5.28
CA ASP A 320 -2.17 -24.22 6.71
C ASP A 320 -3.10 -23.02 6.97
#